data_AF-A0A1L5J5W4-F1
#
_entry.id   AF-A0A1L5J5W4-F1
#
_cell.length_a   1.000
_cell.length_b   1.000
_cell.length_c   1.000
_cell.angle_alpha   90.00
_cell.angle_beta   90.00
_cell.angle_gamma   90.00
#
_symmetry.space_group_name_H-M   'P 1'
#
loop_
_entity.id
_entity.type
_entity.pdbx_description
1 polymer ?
#
loop_
_entity_poly.entity_id
_entity_poly.type
_entity_poly.pdbx_seq_one_letter_code
_entity_poly.pdbx_strand_id
1 'polypeptide(L)'
;ALDWVDVVSALDADPAATSKLAETLSDWPGNSTKRFIAVKDKLKALVASGQLGPFANAYWGHSAMKLPPEANLMAVSHYLEALDYQRKATQALAIISGKNPHIQNLSVGGVTAAINPDSDSALNVERLYYVKQLVEEVRGFINNVYLNDVVAVGALYKEWLPYGAGVTNYLAAPDMFLNSEGTQFDLPGGTVMDGDLSTVKPISSLNDEYFKKNVEESIARAWYDGDWQKHPWDEDTEPKYTDFEDERRYTWLKAPRFQGKPMHVG
;
A
#
# COMPACT_ATOMS: atom_id res chain seq x y z
N ALA A 1 6.29 6.47 5.82
CA ALA A 1 7.59 7.17 5.64
C ALA A 1 7.92 8.06 6.84
N LEU A 2 7.04 8.99 7.22
CA LEU A 2 7.32 9.99 8.27
C LEU A 2 7.46 9.42 9.70
N ASP A 3 7.16 8.13 9.93
CA ASP A 3 7.50 7.43 11.18
C ASP A 3 8.99 7.07 11.27
N TRP A 4 9.70 7.05 10.14
CA TRP A 4 11.10 6.61 10.02
C TRP A 4 12.04 7.74 9.58
N VAL A 5 11.49 8.79 8.96
CA VAL A 5 12.20 9.88 8.31
C VAL A 5 11.95 11.18 9.08
N ASP A 6 13.02 11.80 9.57
CA ASP A 6 12.95 13.10 10.22
C ASP A 6 13.13 14.23 9.20
N VAL A 7 12.01 14.92 8.90
CA VAL A 7 11.97 16.00 7.90
C VAL A 7 12.76 17.23 8.36
N VAL A 8 12.87 17.48 9.66
CA VAL A 8 13.62 18.62 10.20
C VAL A 8 15.11 18.31 10.13
N SER A 9 15.52 17.10 10.49
CA SER A 9 16.92 16.64 10.38
C SER A 9 17.46 16.76 8.94
N ALA A 10 16.62 16.62 7.91
CA ALA A 10 17.03 16.83 6.52
C ALA A 10 17.59 18.25 6.24
N LEU A 11 17.27 19.25 7.07
CA LEU A 11 17.83 20.61 6.95
C LEU A 11 19.32 20.67 7.31
N ASP A 12 19.84 19.69 8.04
CA ASP A 12 21.25 19.62 8.44
C ASP A 12 22.12 18.87 7.41
N ALA A 13 21.50 18.20 6.43
CA ALA A 13 22.17 17.36 5.45
C ALA A 13 23.09 18.13 4.50
N ASP A 14 24.22 17.54 4.10
CA ASP A 14 24.99 17.99 2.94
C ASP A 14 24.40 17.39 1.64
N PRO A 15 23.87 18.21 0.71
CA PRO A 15 23.31 17.72 -0.55
C PRO A 15 24.29 16.95 -1.43
N ALA A 16 25.59 17.26 -1.39
CA ALA A 16 26.60 16.55 -2.17
C ALA A 16 26.87 15.16 -1.57
N ALA A 17 26.96 15.07 -0.24
CA ALA A 17 27.04 13.80 0.46
C ALA A 17 25.76 12.96 0.28
N THR A 18 24.59 13.61 0.25
CA THR A 18 23.30 12.97 -0.03
C THR A 18 23.27 12.37 -1.44
N SER A 19 23.75 13.11 -2.45
CA SER A 19 23.90 12.59 -3.84
C SER A 19 24.78 11.36 -3.87
N LYS A 20 25.95 11.44 -3.25
CA LYS A 20 26.89 10.32 -3.19
C LYS A 20 26.30 9.10 -2.48
N LEU A 21 25.53 9.29 -1.40
CA LEU A 21 24.81 8.21 -0.73
C LEU A 21 23.78 7.58 -1.67
N ALA A 22 22.94 8.40 -2.31
CA ALA A 22 21.87 7.94 -3.18
C ALA A 22 22.41 7.17 -4.41
N GLU A 23 23.54 7.62 -4.98
CA GLU A 23 24.25 6.94 -6.07
C GLU A 23 24.78 5.55 -5.67
N THR A 24 25.05 5.30 -4.38
CA THR A 24 25.43 3.94 -3.92
C THR A 24 24.26 2.97 -3.87
N LEU A 25 23.02 3.48 -3.86
CA LEU A 25 21.80 2.69 -3.77
C LEU A 25 21.15 2.47 -5.13
N SER A 26 21.23 3.46 -6.03
CA SER A 26 20.62 3.39 -7.36
C SER A 26 21.14 4.43 -8.33
N ASP A 27 21.16 4.08 -9.61
CA ASP A 27 21.38 4.98 -10.76
C ASP A 27 20.15 5.86 -11.08
N TRP A 28 19.23 6.06 -10.14
CA TRP A 28 18.04 6.89 -10.35
C TRP A 28 18.44 8.32 -10.74
N PRO A 29 17.99 8.86 -11.88
CA PRO A 29 18.42 10.17 -12.36
C PRO A 29 17.97 11.34 -11.46
N GLY A 30 17.00 11.12 -10.56
CA GLY A 30 16.60 12.08 -9.54
C GLY A 30 17.66 12.28 -8.45
N ASN A 31 18.66 11.40 -8.32
CA ASN A 31 19.67 11.41 -7.27
C ASN A 31 20.83 12.39 -7.57
N SER A 32 20.53 13.67 -7.79
CA SER A 32 21.55 14.67 -8.05
C SER A 32 21.70 15.69 -6.92
N THR A 33 22.92 16.16 -6.68
CA THR A 33 23.21 17.27 -5.76
C THR A 33 22.28 18.47 -6.01
N LYS A 34 22.03 18.81 -7.28
CA LYS A 34 21.13 19.92 -7.65
C LYS A 34 19.69 19.67 -7.18
N ARG A 35 19.19 18.44 -7.31
CA ARG A 35 17.86 18.05 -6.82
C ARG A 35 17.79 18.17 -5.30
N PHE A 36 18.77 17.64 -4.58
CA PHE A 36 18.80 17.67 -3.12
C PHE A 36 18.94 19.09 -2.57
N ILE A 37 19.70 19.98 -3.21
CA ILE A 37 19.71 21.43 -2.89
C ILE A 37 18.30 22.00 -3.01
N ALA A 38 17.63 21.78 -4.15
CA ALA A 38 16.30 22.34 -4.38
C ALA A 38 15.25 21.82 -3.39
N VAL A 39 15.32 20.53 -3.01
CA VAL A 39 14.45 19.95 -1.99
C VAL A 39 14.75 20.54 -0.62
N LYS A 40 16.02 20.64 -0.23
CA LYS A 40 16.45 21.24 1.04
C LYS A 40 16.01 22.70 1.15
N ASP A 41 16.16 23.49 0.09
CA ASP A 41 15.73 24.88 0.04
C ASP A 41 14.20 25.01 0.18
N LYS A 42 13.44 24.12 -0.46
CA LYS A 42 11.97 24.06 -0.33
C LYS A 42 11.55 23.73 1.11
N LEU A 43 12.23 22.78 1.77
CA LEU A 43 11.99 22.47 3.18
C LEU A 43 12.34 23.65 4.09
N LYS A 44 13.49 24.28 3.85
CA LYS A 44 13.92 25.46 4.61
C LYS A 44 12.91 26.60 4.51
N ALA A 45 12.40 26.87 3.31
CA ALA A 45 11.36 27.88 3.09
C ALA A 45 10.05 27.52 3.82
N LEU A 46 9.66 26.24 3.81
CA LEU A 46 8.47 25.76 4.52
C LEU A 46 8.61 25.91 6.04
N VAL A 47 9.77 25.60 6.61
CA VAL A 47 10.02 25.80 8.05
C VAL A 47 10.09 27.28 8.41
N ALA A 48 10.77 28.09 7.58
CA ALA A 48 10.89 29.53 7.79
C ALA A 48 9.55 30.28 7.70
N SER A 49 8.56 29.74 6.99
CA SER A 49 7.22 30.35 6.93
C SER A 49 6.43 30.21 8.23
N GLY A 50 6.82 29.29 9.12
CA GLY A 50 6.04 28.91 10.31
C GLY A 50 4.74 28.15 10.00
N GLN A 51 4.47 27.85 8.72
CA GLN A 51 3.26 27.17 8.26
C GLN A 51 3.57 25.75 7.76
N LEU A 52 3.96 24.87 8.69
CA LEU A 52 4.45 23.52 8.37
C LEU A 52 3.37 22.57 7.83
N GLY A 53 2.08 22.93 7.96
CA GLY A 53 0.95 22.14 7.46
C GLY A 53 0.99 20.69 7.97
N PRO A 54 1.03 19.67 7.10
CA PRO A 54 1.06 18.27 7.51
C PRO A 54 2.32 17.88 8.30
N PHE A 55 3.36 18.72 8.32
CA PHE A 55 4.58 18.48 9.09
C PHE A 55 4.59 19.20 10.46
N ALA A 56 3.53 19.92 10.81
CA ALA A 56 3.44 20.60 12.12
C ALA A 56 3.23 19.59 13.25
N ASN A 57 3.87 19.82 14.41
CA ASN A 57 3.69 19.04 15.65
C ASN A 57 3.85 17.51 15.52
N ALA A 58 4.69 17.06 14.59
CA ALA A 58 5.06 15.66 14.46
C ALA A 58 6.29 15.31 15.33
N TYR A 59 6.74 14.06 15.27
CA TYR A 59 7.76 13.49 16.16
C TYR A 59 9.22 13.82 15.76
N TRP A 60 9.47 15.04 15.27
CA TRP A 60 10.81 15.47 14.85
C TRP A 60 11.78 15.51 16.04
N GLY A 61 12.99 14.99 15.85
CA GLY A 61 14.01 14.85 16.91
C GLY A 61 13.72 13.73 17.92
N HIS A 62 12.67 12.92 17.72
CA HIS A 62 12.39 11.80 18.61
C HIS A 62 13.55 10.80 18.60
N SER A 63 13.89 10.24 19.77
CA SER A 63 15.07 9.35 19.93
C SER A 63 15.00 8.05 19.11
N ALA A 64 13.82 7.69 18.62
CA ALA A 64 13.63 6.56 17.72
C ALA A 64 13.89 6.90 16.24
N MET A 65 14.03 8.18 15.85
CA MET A 65 14.44 8.58 14.51
C MET A 65 15.96 8.42 14.38
N LYS A 66 16.41 7.45 13.59
CA LYS A 66 17.83 7.03 13.52
C LYS A 66 18.53 7.35 12.22
N LEU A 67 17.79 7.76 11.18
CA LEU A 67 18.38 8.09 9.90
C LEU A 67 19.30 9.30 10.03
N PRO A 68 20.50 9.28 9.42
CA PRO A 68 21.34 10.48 9.35
C PRO A 68 20.67 11.55 8.46
N PRO A 69 21.05 12.83 8.62
CA PRO A 69 20.50 13.94 7.82
C PRO A 69 20.48 13.67 6.32
N GLU A 70 21.55 13.11 5.75
CA GLU A 70 21.66 12.79 4.32
C GLU A 70 20.60 11.77 3.88
N ALA A 71 20.38 10.71 4.67
CA ALA A 71 19.34 9.73 4.37
C ALA A 71 17.94 10.32 4.52
N ASN A 72 17.73 11.22 5.48
CA ASN A 72 16.48 11.96 5.62
C ASN A 72 16.21 12.85 4.39
N LEU A 73 17.20 13.62 3.93
CA LEU A 73 17.04 14.48 2.75
C LEU A 73 16.77 13.66 1.48
N MET A 74 17.45 12.52 1.31
CA MET A 74 17.18 11.58 0.22
C MET A 74 15.73 11.09 0.28
N ALA A 75 15.29 10.55 1.42
CA ALA A 75 13.94 10.02 1.59
C ALA A 75 12.86 11.09 1.41
N VAL A 76 13.10 12.34 1.83
CA VAL A 76 12.16 13.45 1.58
C VAL A 76 12.12 13.82 0.10
N SER A 77 13.25 13.80 -0.61
CA SER A 77 13.27 13.99 -2.07
C SER A 77 12.42 12.92 -2.77
N HIS A 78 12.61 11.65 -2.40
CA HIS A 78 11.86 10.52 -2.94
C HIS A 78 10.38 10.55 -2.57
N TYR A 79 10.02 10.98 -1.35
CA TYR A 79 8.64 11.22 -0.94
C TYR A 79 7.94 12.21 -1.87
N LEU A 80 8.61 13.32 -2.21
CA LEU A 80 8.05 14.32 -3.13
C LEU A 80 7.93 13.79 -4.57
N GLU A 81 8.85 12.92 -5.02
CA GLU A 81 8.77 12.29 -6.33
C GLU A 81 7.67 11.22 -6.39
N ALA A 82 7.47 10.47 -5.32
CA ALA A 82 6.42 9.45 -5.22
C ALA A 82 5.02 10.03 -5.46
N LEU A 83 4.78 11.30 -5.08
CA LEU A 83 3.53 12.02 -5.37
C LEU A 83 3.26 12.19 -6.88
N ASP A 84 4.31 12.29 -7.71
CA ASP A 84 4.18 12.35 -9.17
C ASP A 84 3.95 10.96 -9.76
N TYR A 85 4.69 9.95 -9.28
CA TYR A 85 4.60 8.59 -9.81
C TYR A 85 3.29 7.89 -9.44
N GLN A 86 2.72 8.13 -8.25
CA GLN A 86 1.37 7.63 -7.94
C GLN A 86 0.29 8.26 -8.85
N ARG A 87 0.48 9.51 -9.27
CA ARG A 87 -0.41 10.17 -10.26
C ARG A 87 -0.30 9.46 -11.62
N LYS A 88 0.90 9.11 -12.05
CA LYS A 88 1.10 8.37 -13.31
C LYS A 88 0.44 6.99 -13.30
N ALA A 89 0.54 6.26 -12.19
CA ALA A 89 -0.13 4.97 -12.01
C ALA A 89 -1.66 5.10 -12.12
N THR A 90 -2.25 6.07 -11.42
CA THR A 90 -3.70 6.33 -11.45
C THR A 90 -4.17 6.89 -12.78
N GLN A 91 -3.33 7.64 -13.49
CA GLN A 91 -3.59 8.11 -14.86
C GLN A 91 -3.62 6.94 -15.86
N ALA A 92 -2.69 5.99 -15.77
CA ALA A 92 -2.69 4.78 -16.59
C ALA A 92 -3.99 3.99 -16.40
N LEU A 93 -4.43 3.84 -15.14
CA LEU A 93 -5.71 3.21 -14.81
C LEU A 93 -6.88 4.01 -15.42
N ALA A 94 -6.91 5.34 -15.24
CA ALA A 94 -7.99 6.19 -15.73
C ALA A 94 -8.18 6.15 -17.26
N ILE A 95 -7.11 5.94 -18.04
CA ILE A 95 -7.20 5.76 -19.50
C ILE A 95 -8.06 4.53 -19.85
N ILE A 96 -7.92 3.45 -19.08
CA ILE A 96 -8.67 2.20 -19.28
C ILE A 96 -10.05 2.27 -18.62
N SER A 97 -10.13 2.95 -17.46
CA SER A 97 -11.25 2.87 -16.54
C SER A 97 -12.20 4.04 -16.55
N GLY A 98 -11.91 5.06 -17.37
CA GLY A 98 -12.63 6.33 -17.46
C GLY A 98 -12.22 7.35 -16.39
N LYS A 99 -12.06 6.91 -15.14
CA LYS A 99 -11.62 7.76 -14.02
C LYS A 99 -10.99 6.98 -12.87
N ASN A 100 -10.28 7.71 -12.01
CA ASN A 100 -9.78 7.25 -10.71
C ASN A 100 -9.83 8.43 -9.72
N PRO A 101 -10.27 8.25 -8.46
CA PRO A 101 -10.85 7.04 -7.85
C PRO A 101 -12.23 6.64 -8.42
N HIS A 102 -12.73 5.47 -8.00
CA HIS A 102 -13.99 4.87 -8.45
C HIS A 102 -14.05 4.64 -9.96
N ILE A 103 -13.34 3.61 -10.44
CA ILE A 103 -13.40 3.20 -11.85
C ILE A 103 -14.83 3.03 -12.36
N GLN A 104 -15.08 3.29 -13.64
CA GLN A 104 -16.42 3.25 -14.23
C GLN A 104 -16.46 2.41 -15.51
N ASN A 105 -15.59 1.40 -15.60
CA ASN A 105 -15.52 0.52 -16.76
C ASN A 105 -15.92 -0.94 -16.47
N LEU A 106 -16.43 -1.26 -15.28
CA LEU A 106 -16.87 -2.62 -14.96
C LEU A 106 -18.35 -2.80 -15.30
N SER A 107 -18.69 -4.00 -15.77
CA SER A 107 -20.07 -4.48 -15.92
C SER A 107 -20.13 -5.93 -15.48
N VAL A 108 -21.30 -6.39 -15.00
CA VAL A 108 -21.53 -7.83 -14.89
C VAL A 108 -21.34 -8.44 -16.29
N GLY A 109 -20.38 -9.35 -16.42
CA GLY A 109 -19.97 -9.96 -17.70
C GLY A 109 -18.67 -9.42 -18.31
N GLY A 110 -18.02 -8.39 -17.75
CA GLY A 110 -16.70 -7.94 -18.22
C GLY A 110 -16.45 -6.44 -18.02
N VAL A 111 -15.92 -5.79 -19.05
CA VAL A 111 -15.59 -4.36 -19.04
C VAL A 111 -16.32 -3.61 -20.16
N THR A 112 -16.55 -2.32 -19.97
CA THR A 112 -17.22 -1.43 -20.94
C THR A 112 -16.26 -0.72 -21.88
N ALA A 113 -14.95 -0.77 -21.60
CA ALA A 113 -13.92 -0.20 -22.47
C ALA A 113 -13.81 -1.02 -23.77
N ALA A 114 -14.35 -0.49 -24.87
CA ALA A 114 -14.26 -1.12 -26.17
C ALA A 114 -12.82 -1.05 -26.71
N ILE A 115 -12.27 -2.19 -27.11
CA ILE A 115 -10.96 -2.27 -27.77
C ILE A 115 -11.18 -2.17 -29.28
N ASN A 116 -10.67 -1.11 -29.90
CA ASN A 116 -10.68 -0.94 -31.35
C ASN A 116 -9.47 -0.11 -31.81
N PRO A 117 -8.45 -0.74 -32.43
CA PRO A 117 -7.25 -0.06 -32.92
C PRO A 117 -7.50 1.08 -33.91
N ASP A 118 -8.60 1.04 -34.65
CA ASP A 118 -8.90 1.94 -35.78
C ASP A 118 -9.88 3.07 -35.40
N SER A 119 -10.27 3.18 -34.12
CA SER A 119 -11.26 4.15 -33.64
C SER A 119 -10.67 5.14 -32.64
N ASP A 120 -10.88 6.44 -32.89
CA ASP A 120 -10.42 7.52 -32.01
C ASP A 120 -11.16 7.57 -30.66
N SER A 121 -12.35 6.98 -30.59
CA SER A 121 -13.20 6.98 -29.38
C SER A 121 -13.08 5.71 -28.53
N ALA A 122 -12.26 4.75 -28.95
CA ALA A 122 -12.07 3.46 -28.28
C ALA A 122 -10.70 3.37 -27.59
N LEU A 123 -10.45 2.25 -26.90
CA LEU A 123 -9.12 1.88 -26.45
C LEU A 123 -8.29 1.43 -27.66
N ASN A 124 -7.68 2.41 -28.33
CA ASN A 124 -6.88 2.23 -29.53
C ASN A 124 -5.38 2.12 -29.21
N VAL A 125 -4.56 2.00 -30.27
CA VAL A 125 -3.12 1.79 -30.14
C VAL A 125 -2.41 2.95 -29.43
N GLU A 126 -2.80 4.20 -29.68
CA GLU A 126 -2.24 5.37 -29.00
C GLU A 126 -2.47 5.30 -27.49
N ARG A 127 -3.71 5.00 -27.07
CA ARG A 127 -4.07 4.86 -25.65
C ARG A 127 -3.30 3.75 -24.98
N LEU A 128 -3.16 2.60 -25.64
CA LEU A 128 -2.42 1.45 -25.12
C LEU A 128 -0.92 1.76 -24.97
N TYR A 129 -0.30 2.45 -25.93
CA TYR A 129 1.09 2.90 -25.79
C TYR A 129 1.24 3.95 -24.68
N TYR A 130 0.27 4.84 -24.49
CA TYR A 130 0.34 5.80 -23.41
C TYR A 130 0.28 5.11 -22.04
N VAL A 131 -0.63 4.15 -21.86
CA VAL A 131 -0.67 3.28 -20.67
C VAL A 131 0.68 2.59 -20.46
N LYS A 132 1.23 1.97 -21.52
CA LYS A 132 2.53 1.29 -21.45
C LYS A 132 3.64 2.21 -20.96
N GLN A 133 3.75 3.42 -21.52
CA GLN A 133 4.76 4.39 -21.11
C GLN A 133 4.62 4.74 -19.64
N LEU A 134 3.41 5.07 -19.18
CA LEU A 134 3.15 5.41 -17.77
C LEU A 134 3.52 4.25 -16.83
N VAL A 135 3.16 3.02 -17.19
CA VAL A 135 3.48 1.81 -16.41
C VAL A 135 5.00 1.58 -16.36
N GLU A 136 5.72 1.78 -17.46
CA GLU A 136 7.18 1.64 -17.50
C GLU A 136 7.89 2.69 -16.65
N GLU A 137 7.41 3.94 -16.67
CA GLU A 137 7.90 5.00 -15.79
C GLU A 137 7.69 4.66 -14.31
N VAL A 138 6.48 4.19 -13.94
CA VAL A 138 6.15 3.78 -12.57
C VAL A 138 6.99 2.58 -12.15
N ARG A 139 7.14 1.57 -13.00
CA ARG A 139 8.00 0.41 -12.75
C ARG A 139 9.46 0.84 -12.52
N GLY A 140 9.94 1.79 -13.32
CA GLY A 140 11.26 2.38 -13.16
C GLY A 140 11.45 3.01 -11.78
N PHE A 141 10.47 3.80 -11.32
CA PHE A 141 10.49 4.41 -9.99
C PHE A 141 10.42 3.37 -8.87
N ILE A 142 9.55 2.36 -8.99
CA ILE A 142 9.43 1.29 -7.98
C ILE A 142 10.77 0.57 -7.78
N ASN A 143 11.40 0.15 -8.89
CA ASN A 143 12.62 -0.65 -8.83
C ASN A 143 13.86 0.14 -8.41
N ASN A 144 13.94 1.42 -8.78
CA ASN A 144 15.13 2.24 -8.56
C ASN A 144 15.02 3.15 -7.33
N VAL A 145 13.80 3.44 -6.85
CA VAL A 145 13.59 4.32 -5.70
C VAL A 145 12.92 3.56 -4.56
N TYR A 146 11.66 3.14 -4.74
CA TYR A 146 10.87 2.61 -3.64
C TYR A 146 11.51 1.37 -2.99
N LEU A 147 11.91 0.37 -3.80
CA LEU A 147 12.51 -0.85 -3.27
C LEU A 147 13.84 -0.57 -2.56
N ASN A 148 14.69 0.29 -3.13
CA ASN A 148 15.99 0.64 -2.55
C ASN A 148 15.84 1.40 -1.23
N ASP A 149 14.88 2.33 -1.15
CA ASP A 149 14.55 3.04 0.08
C ASP A 149 14.05 2.09 1.17
N VAL A 150 13.15 1.16 0.85
CA VAL A 150 12.65 0.16 1.82
C VAL A 150 13.79 -0.67 2.38
N VAL A 151 14.71 -1.14 1.53
CA VAL A 151 15.87 -1.93 1.96
C VAL A 151 16.82 -1.09 2.80
N ALA A 152 17.13 0.14 2.40
CA ALA A 152 18.04 1.03 3.12
C ALA A 152 17.49 1.43 4.50
N VAL A 153 16.22 1.82 4.57
CA VAL A 153 15.54 2.16 5.82
C VAL A 153 15.42 0.90 6.70
N GLY A 154 15.00 -0.22 6.13
CA GLY A 154 14.89 -1.50 6.86
C GLY A 154 16.22 -1.95 7.47
N ALA A 155 17.33 -1.77 6.77
CA ALA A 155 18.66 -2.10 7.29
C ALA A 155 19.08 -1.20 8.47
N LEU A 156 18.76 0.10 8.41
CA LEU A 156 19.06 1.07 9.47
C LEU A 156 18.17 0.90 10.72
N TYR A 157 16.99 0.32 10.53
CA TYR A 157 16.02 0.02 11.60
C TYR A 157 15.90 -1.48 11.87
N LYS A 158 16.94 -2.27 11.62
CA LYS A 158 16.91 -3.74 11.78
C LYS A 158 16.49 -4.21 13.18
N GLU A 159 16.70 -3.38 14.21
CA GLU A 159 16.25 -3.65 15.57
C GLU A 159 14.73 -3.63 15.74
N TRP A 160 13.97 -3.15 14.74
CA TRP A 160 12.51 -3.20 14.71
C TRP A 160 11.96 -4.54 14.20
N LEU A 161 12.78 -5.36 13.53
CA LEU A 161 12.37 -6.67 13.00
C LEU A 161 11.74 -7.62 14.04
N PRO A 162 12.15 -7.64 15.32
CA PRO A 162 11.50 -8.49 16.34
C PRO A 162 10.14 -7.97 16.83
N TYR A 163 9.74 -6.75 16.46
CA TYR A 163 8.51 -6.10 16.93
C TYR A 163 7.39 -6.17 15.88
N GLY A 164 6.15 -6.03 16.33
CA GLY A 164 4.98 -5.91 15.44
C GLY A 164 4.42 -7.24 14.94
N ALA A 165 4.90 -8.38 15.46
CA ALA A 165 4.24 -9.66 15.25
C ALA A 165 2.79 -9.59 15.76
N GLY A 166 1.84 -9.65 14.83
CA GLY A 166 0.41 -9.70 15.12
C GLY A 166 -0.06 -11.15 15.25
N VAL A 167 -1.14 -11.47 14.53
CA VAL A 167 -1.62 -12.83 14.36
C VAL A 167 -0.69 -13.59 13.42
N THR A 168 -0.32 -14.83 13.77
CA THR A 168 0.58 -15.69 12.99
C THR A 168 -0.15 -16.69 12.10
N ASN A 169 -1.48 -16.60 12.01
CA ASN A 169 -2.24 -17.24 10.95
C ASN A 169 -2.36 -16.26 9.78
N TYR A 170 -2.04 -16.67 8.57
CA TYR A 170 -2.07 -15.85 7.37
C TYR A 170 -3.10 -16.38 6.38
N LEU A 171 -3.80 -15.48 5.70
CA LEU A 171 -4.74 -15.81 4.64
C LEU A 171 -4.56 -14.86 3.45
N ALA A 172 -4.49 -15.43 2.26
CA ALA A 172 -4.52 -14.69 0.99
C ALA A 172 -5.52 -15.36 0.05
N ALA A 173 -6.40 -14.59 -0.59
CA ALA A 173 -7.20 -15.09 -1.71
C ALA A 173 -6.35 -15.11 -2.99
N PRO A 174 -6.56 -16.06 -3.93
CA PRO A 174 -5.92 -16.00 -5.23
C PRO A 174 -6.40 -14.77 -6.01
N ASP A 175 -5.52 -14.13 -6.76
CA ASP A 175 -5.79 -12.90 -7.52
C ASP A 175 -4.99 -12.84 -8.84
N MET A 176 -5.28 -11.86 -9.70
CA MET A 176 -4.73 -11.75 -11.05
C MET A 176 -5.05 -12.99 -11.90
N PHE A 177 -6.34 -13.31 -12.00
CA PHE A 177 -6.83 -14.47 -12.75
C PHE A 177 -6.49 -14.39 -14.25
N LEU A 178 -6.02 -15.50 -14.80
CA LEU A 178 -5.57 -15.64 -16.18
C LEU A 178 -6.61 -16.34 -17.08
N ASN A 179 -7.66 -16.89 -16.48
CA ASN A 179 -8.76 -17.55 -17.18
C ASN A 179 -10.13 -17.26 -16.55
N SER A 180 -11.19 -17.40 -17.34
CA SER A 180 -12.57 -17.15 -16.92
C SER A 180 -13.08 -18.11 -15.86
N GLU A 181 -12.51 -19.32 -15.79
CA GLU A 181 -12.90 -20.34 -14.81
C GLU A 181 -12.37 -20.01 -13.41
N GLY A 182 -11.45 -19.05 -13.28
CA GLY A 182 -10.86 -18.65 -12.00
C GLY A 182 -10.00 -19.74 -11.38
N THR A 183 -9.28 -20.50 -12.20
CA THR A 183 -8.43 -21.64 -11.78
C THR A 183 -6.94 -21.43 -12.07
N GLN A 184 -6.60 -20.36 -12.80
CA GLN A 184 -5.23 -19.93 -13.07
C GLN A 184 -5.07 -18.48 -12.65
N PHE A 185 -3.98 -18.17 -11.95
CA PHE A 185 -3.73 -16.85 -11.35
C PHE A 185 -2.23 -16.60 -11.20
N ASP A 186 -1.81 -15.34 -11.35
CA ASP A 186 -0.42 -14.92 -11.10
C ASP A 186 -0.12 -14.73 -9.60
N LEU A 187 -1.13 -14.41 -8.79
CA LEU A 187 -0.99 -14.29 -7.33
C LEU A 187 -1.69 -15.47 -6.64
N PRO A 188 -0.93 -16.43 -6.05
CA PRO A 188 -1.52 -17.58 -5.40
C PRO A 188 -2.15 -17.24 -4.05
N GLY A 189 -3.23 -17.95 -3.73
CA GLY A 189 -3.91 -17.87 -2.44
C GLY A 189 -3.75 -19.11 -1.57
N GLY A 190 -4.04 -18.96 -0.29
CA GLY A 190 -3.97 -20.04 0.68
C GLY A 190 -4.03 -19.54 2.11
N THR A 191 -3.86 -20.49 3.04
CA THR A 191 -3.69 -20.20 4.47
C THR A 191 -2.38 -20.78 4.98
N VAL A 192 -1.77 -20.08 5.94
CA VAL A 192 -0.68 -20.57 6.79
C VAL A 192 -1.12 -20.42 8.23
N MET A 193 -0.94 -21.43 9.07
CA MET A 193 -1.38 -21.44 10.45
C MET A 193 -0.18 -21.40 11.39
N ASP A 194 -0.33 -20.71 12.51
CA ASP A 194 0.62 -20.70 13.62
C ASP A 194 2.07 -20.33 13.23
N GLY A 195 2.25 -19.59 12.14
CA GLY A 195 3.54 -19.20 11.59
C GLY A 195 4.35 -20.34 10.95
N ASP A 196 3.74 -21.52 10.75
CA ASP A 196 4.42 -22.71 10.23
C ASP A 196 4.13 -22.92 8.74
N LEU A 197 5.15 -22.73 7.89
CA LEU A 197 5.05 -22.93 6.44
C LEU A 197 4.73 -24.39 6.04
N SER A 198 4.89 -25.37 6.93
CA SER A 198 4.46 -26.75 6.66
C SER A 198 2.93 -26.87 6.59
N THR A 199 2.20 -25.90 7.13
CA THR A 199 0.73 -25.87 7.19
C THR A 199 0.08 -25.20 5.98
N VAL A 200 0.87 -24.79 4.98
CA VAL A 200 0.36 -24.15 3.76
C VAL A 200 -0.76 -24.98 3.17
N LYS A 201 -1.95 -24.40 3.11
CA LYS A 201 -3.12 -24.99 2.47
C LYS A 201 -3.59 -24.08 1.34
N PRO A 202 -3.39 -24.48 0.07
CA PRO A 202 -3.75 -23.66 -1.08
C PRO A 202 -5.25 -23.41 -1.19
N ILE A 203 -5.62 -22.27 -1.77
CA ILE A 203 -6.94 -21.99 -2.30
C ILE A 203 -6.81 -22.08 -3.82
N SER A 204 -7.45 -23.09 -4.41
CA SER A 204 -7.15 -23.57 -5.75
C SER A 204 -8.00 -22.94 -6.85
N SER A 205 -9.06 -22.23 -6.49
CA SER A 205 -9.92 -21.53 -7.45
C SER A 205 -10.79 -20.47 -6.78
N LEU A 206 -11.43 -19.61 -7.58
CA LEU A 206 -12.46 -18.68 -7.12
C LEU A 206 -13.62 -19.40 -6.40
N ASN A 207 -13.88 -20.66 -6.77
CA ASN A 207 -15.00 -21.44 -6.26
C ASN A 207 -14.63 -22.40 -5.13
N ASP A 208 -13.43 -22.29 -4.57
CA ASP A 208 -12.89 -23.23 -3.59
C ASP A 208 -13.76 -23.34 -2.32
N GLU A 209 -14.24 -24.54 -2.05
CA GLU A 209 -15.12 -24.84 -0.92
C GLU A 209 -14.42 -24.65 0.44
N TYR A 210 -13.11 -24.85 0.51
CA TYR A 210 -12.35 -24.57 1.74
C TYR A 210 -12.37 -23.07 2.02
N PHE A 211 -12.18 -22.21 1.03
CA PHE A 211 -12.26 -20.77 1.27
C PHE A 211 -13.69 -20.35 1.61
N LYS A 212 -14.65 -20.70 0.76
CA LYS A 212 -16.06 -20.30 0.91
C LYS A 212 -16.64 -20.66 2.27
N LYS A 213 -16.50 -21.91 2.70
CA LYS A 213 -17.21 -22.39 3.90
C LYS A 213 -16.64 -21.90 5.23
N ASN A 214 -15.43 -21.37 5.23
CA ASN A 214 -14.69 -21.15 6.47
C ASN A 214 -14.53 -19.67 6.82
N VAL A 215 -14.98 -18.74 5.96
CA VAL A 215 -15.01 -17.31 6.26
C VAL A 215 -16.25 -16.98 7.09
N GLU A 216 -16.04 -16.34 8.23
CA GLU A 216 -17.11 -15.91 9.12
C GLU A 216 -16.81 -14.48 9.61
N GLU A 217 -17.84 -13.78 10.08
CA GLU A 217 -17.71 -12.51 10.78
C GLU A 217 -18.31 -12.64 12.17
N SER A 218 -17.67 -12.04 13.18
CA SER A 218 -18.22 -11.92 14.53
C SER A 218 -18.52 -10.46 14.88
N ILE A 219 -19.66 -10.23 15.56
CA ILE A 219 -20.06 -8.90 16.06
C ILE A 219 -19.95 -8.76 17.59
N ALA A 220 -19.40 -9.75 18.30
CA ALA A 220 -19.38 -9.80 19.77
C ALA A 220 -18.81 -8.54 20.45
N ARG A 221 -17.92 -7.81 19.76
CA ARG A 221 -17.25 -6.59 20.24
C ARG A 221 -17.51 -5.36 19.35
N ALA A 222 -18.42 -5.48 18.39
CA ALA A 222 -18.72 -4.44 17.42
C ALA A 222 -20.09 -3.81 17.67
N TRP A 223 -20.31 -2.58 17.22
CA TRP A 223 -21.56 -1.83 17.43
C TRP A 223 -22.70 -2.25 16.48
N TYR A 224 -23.13 -3.52 16.57
CA TYR A 224 -24.23 -4.08 15.78
C TYR A 224 -25.24 -4.83 16.66
N ASP A 225 -26.50 -4.89 16.25
CA ASP A 225 -27.52 -5.58 17.04
C ASP A 225 -27.35 -7.10 17.01
N GLY A 226 -27.64 -7.74 18.15
CA GLY A 226 -27.48 -9.18 18.35
C GLY A 226 -26.10 -9.63 18.83
N ASP A 227 -25.90 -10.94 18.85
CA ASP A 227 -24.66 -11.60 19.27
C ASP A 227 -24.47 -12.87 18.44
N TRP A 228 -23.56 -12.82 17.47
CA TRP A 228 -23.38 -13.91 16.52
C TRP A 228 -21.98 -13.95 15.89
N GLN A 229 -21.64 -15.13 15.37
CA GLN A 229 -20.56 -15.38 14.43
C GLN A 229 -21.14 -16.18 13.26
N LYS A 230 -21.11 -15.63 12.06
CA LYS A 230 -21.85 -16.17 10.90
C LYS A 230 -21.05 -16.04 9.61
N HIS A 231 -21.38 -16.89 8.65
CA HIS A 231 -20.94 -16.71 7.28
C HIS A 231 -21.58 -15.43 6.66
N PRO A 232 -20.88 -14.67 5.80
CA PRO A 232 -21.40 -13.44 5.19
C PRO A 232 -22.71 -13.58 4.39
N TRP A 233 -23.10 -14.80 3.99
CA TRP A 233 -24.38 -15.05 3.32
C TRP A 233 -25.59 -15.09 4.25
N ASP A 234 -25.37 -15.28 5.55
CA ASP A 234 -26.42 -15.54 6.54
C ASP A 234 -26.57 -14.41 7.57
N GLU A 235 -25.85 -13.31 7.37
CA GLU A 235 -25.72 -12.21 8.33
C GLU A 235 -26.54 -10.98 7.93
N ASP A 236 -26.82 -10.13 8.92
CA ASP A 236 -27.46 -8.84 8.77
C ASP A 236 -26.57 -7.76 9.41
N THR A 237 -26.47 -6.60 8.75
CA THR A 237 -25.68 -5.47 9.27
C THR A 237 -26.60 -4.39 9.85
N GLU A 238 -27.03 -4.59 11.09
CA GLU A 238 -27.92 -3.68 11.83
C GLU A 238 -27.14 -2.84 12.86
N PRO A 239 -26.86 -1.55 12.62
CA PRO A 239 -26.07 -0.72 13.52
C PRO A 239 -26.71 -0.55 14.91
N LYS A 240 -25.92 -0.72 15.97
CA LYS A 240 -26.34 -0.47 17.35
C LYS A 240 -25.18 0.11 18.15
N TYR A 241 -25.05 1.43 18.05
CA TYR A 241 -24.04 2.16 18.80
C TYR A 241 -24.26 2.04 20.31
N THR A 242 -23.17 1.75 21.00
CA THR A 242 -23.01 1.93 22.45
C THR A 242 -21.77 2.80 22.65
N ASP A 243 -21.69 3.56 23.73
CA ASP A 243 -20.43 4.26 24.06
C ASP A 243 -19.26 3.27 24.13
N PHE A 244 -18.04 3.78 24.02
CA PHE A 244 -16.84 2.94 24.07
C PHE A 244 -16.74 2.22 25.42
N GLU A 245 -16.72 0.89 25.36
CA GLU A 245 -16.50 0.01 26.50
C GLU A 245 -15.39 -0.99 26.14
N ASP A 246 -14.25 -0.86 26.82
CA ASP A 246 -13.02 -1.64 26.60
C ASP A 246 -13.25 -3.15 26.58
N GLU A 247 -14.01 -3.66 27.54
CA GLU A 247 -14.32 -5.09 27.70
C GLU A 247 -15.65 -5.49 27.05
N ARG A 248 -16.30 -4.60 26.28
CA ARG A 248 -17.56 -4.86 25.56
C ARG A 248 -17.50 -4.43 24.10
N ARG A 249 -18.34 -3.49 23.66
CA ARG A 249 -18.42 -3.07 22.26
C ARG A 249 -17.69 -1.76 22.11
N TYR A 250 -16.73 -1.73 21.18
CA TYR A 250 -15.79 -0.61 21.07
C TYR A 250 -15.46 -0.21 19.63
N THR A 251 -16.08 -0.82 18.63
CA THR A 251 -15.70 -0.61 17.23
C THR A 251 -16.86 -0.80 16.25
N TRP A 252 -16.77 -0.12 15.11
CA TRP A 252 -17.61 -0.40 13.93
C TRP A 252 -17.04 -1.51 13.06
N LEU A 253 -15.83 -1.98 13.33
CA LEU A 253 -15.27 -3.11 12.59
C LEU A 253 -15.84 -4.41 13.16
N LYS A 254 -16.52 -5.19 12.30
CA LYS A 254 -16.76 -6.61 12.60
C LYS A 254 -15.41 -7.32 12.75
N ALA A 255 -15.43 -8.52 13.31
CA ALA A 255 -14.23 -9.32 13.55
C ALA A 255 -14.23 -10.58 12.67
N PRO A 256 -13.75 -10.51 11.41
CA PRO A 256 -13.64 -11.66 10.53
C PRO A 256 -12.82 -12.80 11.14
N ARG A 257 -13.20 -14.03 10.83
CA ARG A 257 -12.56 -15.27 11.24
C ARG A 257 -12.45 -16.19 10.05
N PHE A 258 -11.43 -17.04 10.09
CA PHE A 258 -11.31 -18.19 9.21
C PHE A 258 -11.21 -19.45 10.07
N GLN A 259 -12.17 -20.37 9.95
CA GLN A 259 -12.30 -21.53 10.86
C GLN A 259 -12.36 -21.12 12.34
N GLY A 260 -13.06 -20.02 12.65
CA GLY A 260 -13.12 -19.46 14.00
C GLY A 260 -11.83 -18.82 14.51
N LYS A 261 -10.73 -18.81 13.74
CA LYS A 261 -9.45 -18.20 14.12
C LYS A 261 -9.29 -16.81 13.49
N PRO A 262 -8.62 -15.86 14.18
CA PRO A 262 -8.20 -14.62 13.54
C PRO A 262 -7.11 -14.91 12.50
N MET A 263 -7.10 -14.13 11.42
CA MET A 263 -6.12 -14.21 10.35
C MET A 263 -5.50 -12.83 10.10
N HIS A 264 -4.22 -12.82 9.74
CA HIS A 264 -3.52 -11.70 9.13
C HIS A 264 -3.69 -11.81 7.61
N VAL A 265 -4.11 -10.72 6.96
CA VAL A 265 -4.18 -10.59 5.50
C VAL A 265 -3.29 -9.42 5.07
N GLY A 266 -2.78 -9.44 3.85
CA GLY A 266 -1.89 -8.39 3.32
C GLY A 266 -1.29 -8.76 1.98
#